data_AF-A0A7I7WTY8-F1
#
_entry.id   AF-A0A7I7WTY8-F1
#
_cell.length_a   1.000
_cell.length_b   1.000
_cell.length_c   1.000
_cell.angle_alpha   90.00
_cell.angle_beta   90.00
_cell.angle_gamma   90.00
#
_symmetry.space_group_name_H-M   'P 1'
#
loop_
_entity.id
_entity.type
_entity.pdbx_description
1 polymer ?
#
loop_
_entity_poly.entity_id
_entity_poly.type
_entity_poly.pdbx_seq_one_letter_code
_entity_poly.pdbx_strand_id
1 'polypeptide(L)'
;MVLVTSIALGSATAVADELGDYRWERRPLLVFAPTDSDPRLVETLGRIEARRCDFVSRDMVLGLVVTEGNSTLDGQAINADESQRLGDRHAIGENAFSVVLIGKDGGEKLRVNEVPDLSVIYAVIDGMPMRGREMNANPSRC
;
A
#
# COMPACT_ATOMS: atom_id res chain seq x y z
N MET A 1 18.96 50.21 -23.75
CA MET A 1 17.77 49.36 -23.50
C MET A 1 17.80 48.29 -24.58
N VAL A 2 18.04 47.01 -24.30
CA VAL A 2 17.09 46.02 -23.76
C VAL A 2 17.91 44.85 -23.20
N LEU A 3 17.97 44.70 -21.87
CA LEU A 3 17.35 43.63 -21.06
C LEU A 3 17.61 42.19 -21.56
N VAL A 4 18.64 41.55 -21.00
CA VAL A 4 18.90 40.11 -21.11
C VAL A 4 18.12 39.41 -20.00
N THR A 5 17.13 38.60 -20.37
CA THR A 5 16.30 37.81 -19.46
C THR A 5 16.99 36.50 -19.09
N SER A 6 17.32 36.34 -17.81
CA SER A 6 17.79 35.07 -17.25
C SER A 6 16.64 34.07 -17.14
N ILE A 7 16.81 32.89 -17.72
CA ILE A 7 15.90 31.75 -17.54
C ILE A 7 16.35 31.02 -16.28
N ALA A 8 15.58 31.12 -15.20
CA ALA A 8 15.75 30.28 -14.04
C ALA A 8 15.13 28.91 -14.33
N LEU A 9 15.97 27.87 -14.43
CA LEU A 9 15.49 26.49 -14.40
C LEU A 9 15.08 26.18 -12.95
N GLY A 10 13.76 26.12 -12.72
CA GLY A 10 13.22 25.57 -11.48
C GLY A 10 13.41 24.06 -11.48
N SER A 11 14.20 23.55 -10.53
CA SER A 11 14.30 22.12 -10.26
C SER A 11 12.96 21.61 -9.75
N ALA A 12 12.25 20.84 -10.58
CA ALA A 12 11.14 20.03 -10.10
C ALA A 12 11.72 18.93 -9.22
N THR A 13 11.52 19.02 -7.90
CA THR A 13 11.72 17.88 -7.01
C THR A 13 10.67 16.84 -7.39
N ALA A 14 11.08 15.82 -8.17
CA ALA A 14 10.29 14.62 -8.32
C ALA A 14 10.19 13.99 -6.93
N VAL A 15 9.07 14.21 -6.24
CA VAL A 15 8.68 13.39 -5.10
C VAL A 15 8.56 11.97 -5.63
N ALA A 16 9.51 11.11 -5.27
CA ALA A 16 9.44 9.70 -5.60
C ALA A 16 8.13 9.16 -5.02
N ASP A 17 7.31 8.53 -5.86
CA ASP A 17 6.08 7.87 -5.43
C ASP A 17 6.49 6.62 -4.66
N GLU A 18 6.28 6.57 -3.34
CA GLU A 18 6.71 5.45 -2.48
C GLU A 18 6.08 4.11 -2.92
N LEU A 19 4.90 4.18 -3.57
CA LEU A 19 4.21 3.03 -4.16
C LEU A 19 4.55 2.81 -5.65
N GLY A 20 5.37 3.69 -6.23
CA GLY A 20 5.78 3.66 -7.63
C GLY A 20 6.45 2.36 -8.02
N ASP A 21 7.29 1.82 -7.11
CA ASP A 21 8.02 0.55 -7.28
C ASP A 21 7.11 -0.69 -7.28
N TYR A 22 5.85 -0.55 -6.87
CA TYR A 22 4.87 -1.64 -6.84
C TYR A 22 3.89 -1.58 -8.02
N ARG A 23 3.84 -0.45 -8.73
CA ARG A 23 2.95 -0.28 -9.87
C ARG A 23 3.26 -1.37 -10.90
N TRP A 24 2.20 -1.91 -11.49
CA TRP A 24 2.20 -2.96 -12.49
C TRP A 24 2.67 -4.34 -12.03
N GLU A 25 3.35 -4.45 -10.88
CA GLU A 25 3.93 -5.70 -10.40
C GLU A 25 3.20 -6.29 -9.19
N ARG A 26 2.84 -5.47 -8.20
CA ARG A 26 2.37 -5.93 -6.89
C ARG A 26 1.16 -5.12 -6.38
N ARG A 27 0.46 -5.66 -5.39
CA ARG A 27 -0.75 -5.07 -4.80
C ARG A 27 -0.50 -4.75 -3.32
N PRO A 28 -0.07 -3.53 -2.98
CA PRO A 28 0.08 -3.14 -1.60
C PRO A 28 -1.24 -3.21 -0.83
N LEU A 29 -1.24 -3.93 0.29
CA LEU A 29 -2.25 -3.83 1.32
C LEU A 29 -1.66 -2.98 2.45
N LEU A 30 -2.02 -1.70 2.48
CA LEU A 30 -1.60 -0.78 3.51
C LEU A 30 -2.47 -0.98 4.74
N VAL A 31 -1.85 -1.16 5.90
CA VAL A 31 -2.50 -1.28 7.21
C VAL A 31 -1.98 -0.15 8.06
N PHE A 32 -2.87 0.78 8.37
CA PHE A 32 -2.63 1.92 9.24
C PHE A 32 -3.10 1.60 10.65
N ALA A 33 -2.30 1.93 11.66
CA ALA A 33 -2.68 1.77 13.06
C ALA A 33 -1.96 2.81 13.96
N PRO A 34 -2.49 3.12 15.15
CA PRO A 34 -1.79 3.99 16.11
C PRO A 34 -0.43 3.44 16.53
N THR A 35 -0.35 2.14 16.84
CA THR A 35 0.86 1.45 17.30
C THR A 35 1.03 0.07 16.66
N ASP A 36 2.23 -0.50 16.76
CA ASP A 36 2.55 -1.88 16.34
C ASP A 36 1.83 -2.97 17.18
N SER A 37 1.28 -2.58 18.32
CA SER A 37 0.58 -3.43 19.29
C SER A 37 -0.94 -3.23 19.27
N ASP A 38 -1.48 -2.43 18.34
CA ASP A 38 -2.93 -2.28 18.17
C ASP A 38 -3.56 -3.68 17.94
N PRO A 39 -4.58 -4.09 18.73
CA PRO A 39 -5.16 -5.42 18.63
C PRO A 39 -5.74 -5.71 17.24
N ARG A 40 -6.24 -4.70 16.53
CA ARG A 40 -6.78 -4.85 15.17
C ARG A 40 -5.68 -5.11 14.16
N LEU A 41 -4.51 -4.47 14.34
CA LEU A 41 -3.33 -4.75 13.54
C LEU A 41 -2.86 -6.19 13.77
N VAL A 42 -2.65 -6.58 15.03
CA VAL A 42 -2.21 -7.94 15.40
C VAL A 42 -3.15 -8.99 14.82
N GLU A 43 -4.46 -8.79 14.93
CA GLU A 43 -5.44 -9.70 14.35
C GLU A 43 -5.38 -9.74 12.81
N THR A 44 -5.23 -8.59 12.16
CA THR A 44 -5.08 -8.51 10.69
C THR A 44 -3.86 -9.29 10.23
N LEU A 45 -2.71 -9.11 10.88
CA LEU A 45 -1.48 -9.84 10.57
C LEU A 45 -1.65 -11.35 10.78
N GLY A 46 -2.30 -11.76 11.88
CA GLY A 46 -2.60 -13.18 12.13
C GLY A 46 -3.49 -13.79 11.06
N ARG A 47 -4.51 -13.06 10.57
CA ARG A 47 -5.37 -13.50 9.46
C ARG A 47 -4.60 -13.64 8.15
N ILE A 48 -3.65 -12.74 7.88
CA ILE A 48 -2.79 -12.78 6.68
C ILE A 48 -1.88 -14.00 6.72
N GLU A 49 -1.21 -14.23 7.85
CA GLU A 49 -0.29 -15.37 7.99
C GLU A 49 -1.03 -16.71 7.88
N ALA A 50 -2.24 -16.82 8.46
CA ALA A 50 -3.09 -18.00 8.31
C ALA A 50 -3.51 -18.28 6.85
N ARG A 51 -3.47 -17.27 5.98
CA ARG A 51 -3.85 -17.35 4.55
C ARG A 51 -2.72 -16.86 3.64
N ARG A 52 -1.47 -17.12 4.04
CA ARG A 52 -0.26 -16.59 3.37
C ARG A 52 -0.17 -16.97 1.89
N CYS A 53 -0.52 -18.20 1.53
CA CYS A 53 -0.50 -18.62 0.13
C CYS A 53 -1.52 -17.86 -0.73
N ASP A 54 -2.71 -17.57 -0.19
CA ASP A 54 -3.70 -16.76 -0.89
C ASP A 54 -3.24 -15.31 -1.09
N PHE A 55 -2.50 -14.78 -0.12
CA PHE A 55 -1.92 -13.44 -0.19
C PHE A 55 -0.83 -13.36 -1.26
N VAL A 56 0.14 -14.28 -1.22
CA VAL A 56 1.28 -14.34 -2.16
C VAL A 56 0.81 -14.64 -3.58
N SER A 57 -0.14 -15.57 -3.76
CA SER A 57 -0.67 -15.94 -5.08
C SER A 57 -1.37 -14.80 -5.83
N ARG A 58 -1.71 -13.73 -5.12
CA ARG A 58 -2.33 -12.51 -5.65
C ARG A 58 -1.35 -11.35 -5.75
N ASP A 59 -0.04 -11.62 -5.70
CA ASP A 59 1.05 -10.65 -5.74
C ASP A 59 0.88 -9.53 -4.69
N MET A 60 0.32 -9.86 -3.53
CA MET A 60 0.09 -8.88 -2.48
C MET A 60 1.35 -8.67 -1.65
N VAL A 61 1.52 -7.44 -1.16
CA VAL A 61 2.58 -7.07 -0.21
C VAL A 61 1.96 -6.29 0.93
N LEU A 62 2.56 -6.40 2.12
CA LEU A 62 2.08 -5.69 3.30
C LEU A 62 2.83 -4.36 3.43
N GLY A 63 2.08 -3.27 3.60
CA GLY A 63 2.60 -2.01 4.10
C GLY A 63 2.04 -1.74 5.48
N LEU A 64 2.88 -1.75 6.51
CA LEU A 64 2.50 -1.37 7.86
C LEU A 64 2.86 0.10 8.09
N VAL A 65 1.87 0.94 8.35
CA VAL A 65 2.09 2.36 8.67
C VAL A 65 1.58 2.61 10.08
N VAL A 66 2.48 2.89 11.01
CA VAL A 66 2.14 3.19 12.40
C VAL A 66 2.57 4.59 12.80
N THR A 67 1.80 5.22 13.68
CA THR A 67 2.14 6.54 14.23
C THR A 67 3.24 6.44 15.27
N GLU A 68 3.18 5.41 16.11
CA GLU A 68 4.22 5.06 17.08
C GLU A 68 4.74 3.65 16.80
N GLY A 69 6.05 3.54 16.55
CA GLY A 69 6.72 2.29 16.22
C GLY A 69 7.46 2.37 14.89
N ASN A 70 7.68 1.20 14.27
CA ASN A 70 8.43 1.09 13.03
C ASN A 70 7.52 0.73 11.86
N SER A 71 7.24 1.70 11.00
CA SER A 71 6.54 1.48 9.74
C SER A 71 7.40 0.68 8.76
N THR A 72 6.75 -0.16 7.96
CA THR A 72 7.41 -0.96 6.94
C THR A 72 6.60 -0.99 5.65
N LEU A 73 7.27 -1.18 4.52
CA LEU A 73 6.65 -1.47 3.24
C LEU A 73 7.38 -2.65 2.62
N ASP A 74 6.66 -3.74 2.36
CA ASP A 74 7.24 -4.99 1.86
C ASP A 74 8.38 -5.53 2.73
N GLY A 75 8.23 -5.39 4.05
CA GLY A 75 9.21 -5.81 5.05
C GLY A 75 10.45 -4.92 5.15
N GLN A 76 10.57 -3.86 4.35
CA GLN A 76 11.61 -2.84 4.49
C GLN A 76 11.13 -1.72 5.40
N ALA A 77 11.97 -1.24 6.32
CA ALA A 77 11.63 -0.09 7.15
C ALA A 77 11.50 1.17 6.28
N ILE A 78 10.44 1.95 6.50
CA ILE A 78 10.24 3.26 5.89
C ILE A 78 10.39 4.35 6.95
N ASN A 79 10.88 5.52 6.57
CA ASN A 79 11.09 6.59 7.52
C ASN A 79 9.77 7.32 7.88
N ALA A 80 9.85 8.23 8.84
CA ALA A 80 8.68 8.97 9.34
C ALA A 80 8.05 9.85 8.25
N ASP A 81 8.84 10.49 7.39
CA ASP A 81 8.33 11.34 6.30
C ASP A 81 7.54 10.51 5.27
N GLU A 82 8.06 9.34 4.90
CA GLU A 82 7.37 8.40 4.00
C GLU A 82 6.07 7.89 4.61
N SER A 83 6.10 7.51 5.89
CA SER A 83 4.92 7.07 6.64
C SER A 83 3.84 8.16 6.68
N GLN A 84 4.25 9.40 6.96
CA GLN A 84 3.35 10.55 7.01
C GLN A 84 2.73 10.83 5.65
N ARG A 85 3.52 10.83 4.56
CA ARG A 85 2.99 11.04 3.21
C ARG A 85 2.00 9.96 2.80
N LEU A 86 2.21 8.70 3.19
CA LEU A 86 1.25 7.62 2.97
C LEU A 86 -0.06 7.88 3.73
N GLY A 87 0.02 8.31 5.00
CA GLY A 87 -1.13 8.71 5.79
C GLY A 87 -1.93 9.85 5.14
N ASP A 88 -1.23 10.94 4.80
CA ASP A 88 -1.82 12.14 4.19
C ASP A 88 -2.49 11.83 2.84
N ARG A 89 -1.79 11.09 1.97
CA ARG A 89 -2.29 10.69 0.64
C ARG A 89 -3.59 9.89 0.72
N HIS A 90 -3.74 9.07 1.75
CA HIS A 90 -4.93 8.24 1.96
C HIS A 90 -5.90 8.84 2.99
N ALA A 91 -5.70 10.10 3.40
CA ALA A 91 -6.52 10.83 4.36
C ALA A 91 -6.73 10.04 5.68
N ILE A 92 -5.67 9.42 6.18
CA ILE A 92 -5.67 8.66 7.43
C ILE A 92 -5.22 9.57 8.57
N GLY A 93 -6.03 9.66 9.63
CA GLY A 93 -5.65 10.38 10.84
C GLY A 93 -4.63 9.61 11.68
N GLU A 94 -3.80 10.31 12.44
CA GLU A 94 -2.70 9.76 13.25
C GLU A 94 -3.14 8.67 14.26
N ASN A 95 -4.39 8.66 14.70
CA ASN A 95 -4.91 7.65 15.65
C ASN A 95 -5.98 6.74 15.02
N ALA A 96 -6.06 6.69 13.70
CA ALA A 96 -7.02 5.86 13.00
C ALA A 96 -6.44 4.49 12.67
N PHE A 97 -7.32 3.47 12.68
CA PHE A 97 -7.04 2.20 12.05
C PHE A 97 -7.74 2.15 10.71
N SER A 98 -7.02 1.76 9.67
CA SER A 98 -7.59 1.60 8.34
C SER A 98 -6.76 0.62 7.52
N VAL A 99 -7.41 -0.15 6.67
CA VAL A 99 -6.79 -1.05 5.71
C VAL A 99 -7.17 -0.58 4.32
N VAL A 100 -6.18 -0.31 3.49
CA VAL A 100 -6.34 0.21 2.14
C VAL A 100 -5.68 -0.74 1.15
N LEU A 101 -6.47 -1.31 0.24
CA LEU A 101 -5.97 -2.11 -0.87
C LEU A 101 -5.63 -1.19 -2.04
N ILE A 102 -4.39 -1.27 -2.49
CA ILE A 102 -3.89 -0.58 -3.68
C ILE A 102 -3.76 -1.59 -4.84
N GLY A 103 -4.33 -1.24 -5.97
CA GLY A 103 -4.22 -2.03 -7.20
C GLY A 103 -2.86 -1.87 -7.88
N LYS A 104 -2.54 -2.76 -8.81
CA LYS A 104 -1.35 -2.63 -9.68
C LYS A 104 -1.37 -1.36 -10.55
N ASP A 105 -2.52 -0.72 -10.72
CA ASP A 105 -2.64 0.57 -11.39
C ASP A 105 -2.33 1.77 -10.47
N GLY A 106 -2.00 1.51 -9.20
CA GLY A 106 -1.74 2.53 -8.18
C GLY A 106 -3.00 3.13 -7.57
N GLY A 107 -4.19 2.70 -7.99
CA GLY A 107 -5.45 3.19 -7.46
C GLY A 107 -5.91 2.44 -6.20
N GLU A 108 -6.56 3.16 -5.28
CA GLU A 108 -7.28 2.54 -4.17
C GLU A 108 -8.46 1.70 -4.69
N LYS A 109 -8.57 0.46 -4.21
CA LYS A 109 -9.58 -0.52 -4.63
C LYS A 109 -10.60 -0.83 -3.55
N LEU A 110 -10.14 -0.81 -2.30
CA LEU A 110 -10.96 -1.08 -1.13
C LEU A 110 -10.37 -0.37 0.06
N ARG A 111 -11.24 0.12 0.93
CA ARG A 111 -10.91 0.66 2.25
C ARG A 111 -11.81 0.06 3.31
N VAL A 112 -11.22 -0.35 4.43
CA VAL A 112 -11.92 -0.91 5.59
C VAL A 112 -11.35 -0.27 6.85
N ASN A 113 -12.19 0.27 7.73
CA ASN A 113 -11.74 0.96 8.96
C ASN A 113 -11.81 0.05 10.21
N GLU A 114 -11.82 -1.25 9.99
CA GLU A 114 -11.90 -2.32 10.99
C GLU A 114 -11.09 -3.53 10.50
N VAL A 115 -10.94 -4.57 11.34
CA VAL A 115 -10.20 -5.78 10.97
C VAL A 115 -10.80 -6.38 9.70
N PRO A 116 -10.06 -6.44 8.58
CA PRO A 116 -10.63 -6.81 7.31
C PRO A 116 -10.95 -8.31 7.26
N ASP A 117 -12.04 -8.64 6.56
CA ASP A 117 -12.19 -10.00 6.04
C ASP A 117 -11.37 -10.15 4.76
N LEU A 118 -10.30 -10.94 4.83
CA LEU A 118 -9.42 -11.16 3.67
C LEU A 118 -10.15 -11.85 2.51
N SER A 119 -11.22 -12.60 2.77
CA SER A 119 -12.02 -13.21 1.70
C SER A 119 -12.67 -12.15 0.80
N VAL A 120 -13.10 -11.03 1.39
CA VAL A 120 -13.65 -9.88 0.65
C VAL A 120 -12.56 -9.19 -0.16
N ILE A 121 -11.37 -9.00 0.43
CA ILE A 121 -10.21 -8.43 -0.27
C ILE A 121 -9.84 -9.30 -1.49
N TYR A 122 -9.76 -10.61 -1.32
CA TYR A 122 -9.44 -11.53 -2.39
C TYR A 122 -10.50 -11.54 -3.49
N ALA A 123 -11.78 -11.51 -3.12
CA ALA A 123 -12.87 -11.40 -4.09
C ALA A 123 -12.81 -10.10 -4.91
N VAL A 124 -12.47 -8.96 -4.28
CA VAL A 124 -12.24 -7.70 -4.99
C VAL A 124 -11.08 -7.84 -5.98
N ILE A 125 -9.98 -8.49 -5.58
CA ILE A 125 -8.82 -8.71 -6.45
C ILE A 125 -9.17 -9.61 -7.64
N ASP A 126 -9.85 -10.73 -7.38
CA ASP A 126 -10.20 -11.73 -8.37
C ASP A 126 -11.23 -11.21 -9.38
N GLY A 127 -12.04 -10.22 -9.00
CA GLY A 127 -12.93 -9.48 -9.89
C GLY A 127 -12.23 -8.45 -10.80
N MET A 128 -10.95 -8.15 -10.60
CA MET A 128 -10.25 -7.14 -11.41
C MET A 128 -9.87 -7.69 -12.81
N PRO A 129 -10.09 -6.94 -13.90
CA PRO A 129 -9.80 -7.41 -15.27
C PRO A 129 -8.35 -7.86 -15.50
N MET A 130 -7.39 -7.19 -14.85
CA MET A 130 -5.97 -7.58 -14.93
C MET A 130 -5.71 -8.93 -14.29
N ARG A 131 -6.40 -9.26 -13.19
CA ARG A 131 -6.21 -10.53 -12.48
C ARG A 131 -6.62 -11.72 -13.35
N GLY A 132 -7.68 -11.58 -14.13
CA GLY A 132 -8.08 -12.59 -15.11
C GLY A 132 -6.99 -12.88 -16.16
N ARG A 133 -6.18 -11.90 -16.55
CA ARG A 133 -5.06 -12.13 -17.49
C ARG A 133 -3.90 -12.87 -16.82
N GLU A 134 -3.60 -12.57 -15.55
CA GLU A 134 -2.54 -13.23 -14.78
C GLU A 134 -2.83 -14.70 -14.54
N MET A 135 -4.07 -15.04 -14.15
CA MET A 135 -4.49 -16.43 -13.91
C MET A 135 -4.33 -17.32 -15.15
N ASN A 136 -4.40 -16.73 -16.35
CA ASN A 136 -4.17 -17.41 -17.62
C ASN A 136 -2.68 -17.49 -18.03
N ALA A 137 -1.84 -16.61 -17.49
CA ALA A 137 -0.44 -16.46 -17.91
C ALA A 137 0.58 -17.10 -16.94
N ASN A 138 0.27 -17.16 -15.64
CA ASN A 138 1.17 -17.74 -14.65
C ASN A 138 0.35 -18.27 -13.46
N PRO A 139 0.18 -19.60 -13.31
CA PRO A 139 -0.43 -20.15 -12.11
C PRO A 139 0.48 -19.82 -10.93
N SER A 140 -0.03 -18.98 -10.04
CA SER A 140 0.65 -18.48 -8.86
C SER A 140 1.29 -19.60 -8.05
N ARG A 141 2.57 -19.42 -7.68
CA ARG A 141 3.38 -20.43 -6.97
C ARG A 141 3.26 -20.26 -5.45
N CYS A 142 2.24 -20.92 -4.92
CA CYS A 142 2.25 -21.63 -3.65
C CYS A 142 1.75 -23.04 -4.02
#